data_AF-A0A2V7F0H9-F1
#
_entry.id   AF-A0A2V7F0H9-F1
#
_cell.length_a   1.000
_cell.length_b   1.000
_cell.length_c   1.000
_cell.angle_alpha   90.00
_cell.angle_beta   90.00
_cell.angle_gamma   90.00
#
_symmetry.space_group_name_H-M   'P 1'
#
loop_
_entity.id
_entity.type
_entity.pdbx_description
1 polymer ?
#
loop_
_entity_poly.entity_id
_entity_poly.type
_entity_poly.pdbx_seq_one_letter_code
_entity_poly.pdbx_strand_id
1 'polypeptide(L)' 'MKQARALDPEERKRYLRAFEKRLLDEEAHYLWTLQNHRIVPHSAKVRGWTITPSHFLNQQLDTVWLAE' A
#
# COMPACT_ATOMS: atom_id res chain seq x y z
N MET A 1 -17.59 -7.14 13.12
CA MET A 1 -16.20 -6.96 13.60
C MET A 1 -16.06 -5.58 14.23
N LYS A 2 -15.40 -5.43 15.39
CA LYS A 2 -15.25 -4.14 16.11
C LYS A 2 -14.51 -3.09 15.26
N GLN A 3 -13.38 -3.48 14.65
CA GLN A 3 -12.61 -2.64 13.74
C GLN A 3 -13.45 -2.03 12.60
N ALA A 4 -14.27 -2.84 11.92
CA ALA A 4 -15.08 -2.40 10.79
C ALA A 4 -16.20 -1.40 11.17
N ARG A 5 -16.60 -1.39 12.45
CA ARG A 5 -17.64 -0.51 12.99
C ARG A 5 -17.10 0.75 13.68
N ALA A 6 -15.79 0.80 13.96
CA ALA A 6 -15.16 1.97 14.58
C ALA A 6 -15.10 3.15 13.60
N LEU A 7 -15.73 4.27 13.97
CA LEU A 7 -15.75 5.51 13.19
C LEU A 7 -14.55 6.41 13.50
N ASP A 8 -14.06 6.39 14.74
CA ASP A 8 -12.82 7.07 15.12
C ASP A 8 -11.60 6.33 14.51
N PRO A 9 -10.77 7.02 13.70
CA PRO A 9 -9.55 6.43 13.14
C PRO A 9 -8.60 5.88 14.21
N GLU A 10 -8.47 6.55 15.36
CA GLU A 10 -7.56 6.11 16.41
C GLU A 10 -8.09 4.86 17.13
N GLU A 11 -9.40 4.80 17.41
CA GLU A 11 -10.03 3.57 17.90
C GLU A 11 -9.85 2.40 16.92
N ARG A 12 -10.07 2.62 15.61
CA ARG A 12 -9.87 1.59 14.57
C ARG A 12 -8.44 1.09 14.54
N LYS A 13 -7.46 2.00 14.64
CA LYS A 13 -6.03 1.68 14.67
C LYS A 13 -5.67 0.82 15.89
N ARG A 14 -6.24 1.08 17.07
CA ARG A 14 -6.04 0.24 18.26
C ARG A 14 -6.48 -1.21 18.02
N TYR A 15 -7.65 -1.41 17.42
CA TYR A 15 -8.11 -2.76 17.09
C TYR A 15 -7.21 -3.47 16.07
N LEU A 16 -6.71 -2.75 15.06
CA LEU A 16 -5.76 -3.28 14.08
C LEU A 16 -4.45 -3.72 14.76
N ARG A 17 -3.86 -2.87 15.60
CA ARG A 17 -2.59 -3.17 16.29
C ARG A 17 -2.72 -4.34 17.26
N ALA A 18 -3.85 -4.45 17.97
CA ALA A 18 -4.10 -5.61 18.82
C ALA A 18 -4.19 -6.92 18.01
N PHE A 19 -4.79 -6.88 16.83
CA PHE A 19 -4.84 -8.04 15.93
C PHE A 19 -3.44 -8.38 15.39
N GLU A 20 -2.68 -7.40 14.91
CA GLU A 20 -1.32 -7.60 14.41
C GLU A 20 -0.40 -8.22 15.47
N LYS A 21 -0.43 -7.73 16.71
CA LYS A 21 0.36 -8.29 17.82
C LYS A 21 0.05 -9.77 18.04
N ARG A 22 -1.23 -10.14 18.07
CA ARG A 22 -1.63 -11.53 18.26
C ARG A 22 -1.17 -12.42 17.09
N LEU A 23 -1.34 -11.93 15.86
CA LEU A 23 -0.98 -12.65 14.65
C LEU A 23 0.53 -12.88 14.51
N LEU A 24 1.34 -11.86 14.79
CA LEU A 24 2.76 -11.83 14.47
C LEU A 24 3.65 -12.16 15.66
N ASP A 25 3.33 -11.63 16.84
CA ASP A 25 4.20 -11.73 18.02
C ASP A 25 3.79 -12.88 18.95
N GLU A 26 2.49 -13.01 19.23
CA GLU A 26 2.00 -13.97 20.24
C GLU A 26 1.80 -15.37 19.68
N GLU A 27 1.21 -15.47 18.48
CA GLU A 27 0.85 -16.77 17.86
C GLU A 27 1.69 -17.10 16.61
N ALA A 28 2.44 -16.13 16.06
CA ALA A 28 3.36 -16.30 14.92
C ALA A 28 2.74 -17.03 13.69
N HIS A 29 1.47 -16.76 13.37
CA HIS A 29 0.77 -17.36 12.22
C HIS A 29 1.23 -16.85 10.86
N TYR A 30 1.98 -15.76 10.83
CA TYR A 30 2.49 -15.16 9.61
C TYR A 30 3.88 -14.60 9.81
N LEU A 31 4.72 -14.70 8.79
CA LEU A 31 6.07 -14.14 8.78
C LEU A 31 6.15 -13.00 7.78
N TRP A 32 6.70 -11.86 8.20
CA TRP A 32 6.96 -10.76 7.30
C TRP A 32 8.12 -11.11 6.36
N THR A 33 7.82 -11.16 5.07
CA THR A 33 8.83 -11.28 4.03
C THR A 33 9.21 -9.89 3.49
N LEU A 34 10.15 -9.87 2.54
CA LEU A 34 10.56 -8.64 1.88
C LEU A 34 9.35 -7.99 1.18
N GLN A 35 9.16 -6.70 1.44
CA GLN A 35 8.18 -5.91 0.70
C GLN A 35 8.67 -5.74 -0.74
N ASN A 36 7.73 -5.77 -1.68
CA ASN A 36 8.05 -5.57 -3.09
C ASN A 36 8.56 -4.14 -3.31
N HIS A 37 9.71 -4.01 -3.96
CA HIS A 37 10.23 -2.75 -4.45
C HIS A 37 10.09 -2.70 -5.97
N ARG A 38 9.27 -1.77 -6.47
CA ARG A 38 8.96 -1.66 -7.89
C ARG A 38 9.81 -0.57 -8.55
N ILE A 39 10.56 -0.96 -9.57
CA ILE A 39 11.28 -0.05 -10.48
C ILE A 39 10.58 -0.09 -11.83
N VAL A 40 10.11 1.06 -12.32
CA VAL A 40 9.43 1.17 -13.62
C VAL A 40 10.29 1.99 -14.58
N PRO A 41 11.08 1.36 -15.46
CA PRO A 41 11.76 2.10 -16.51
C PRO A 41 10.75 2.57 -17.54
N HIS A 42 10.86 3.83 -17.95
CA HIS A 42 10.10 4.39 -19.06
C HIS A 42 10.99 5.31 -19.90
N SER A 43 10.54 5.66 -21.10
CA SER A 43 11.27 6.59 -21.97
C SER A 43 11.49 7.93 -21.28
N ALA A 44 12.65 8.56 -21.53
CA ALA A 44 12.95 9.91 -21.05
C ALA A 44 12.00 10.98 -21.62
N LYS A 45 11.30 10.66 -22.71
CA LYS A 45 10.25 11.52 -23.28
C LYS A 45 8.96 11.49 -22.47
N VAL A 46 8.71 10.42 -21.71
CA VAL A 46 7.50 10.29 -20.89
C VAL A 46 7.65 11.19 -19.66
N ARG A 47 6.75 12.16 -19.55
CA ARG A 47 6.67 13.11 -18.44
C ARG A 47 5.31 13.01 -17.76
N GLY A 48 5.24 13.51 -16.52
CA GLY A 48 4.03 13.42 -15.69
C GLY A 48 3.76 12.02 -15.11
N TRP A 49 4.72 11.09 -15.24
CA TRP A 49 4.58 9.76 -14.66
C TRP A 49 4.60 9.82 -13.13
N THR A 50 3.47 9.52 -12.51
CA THR A 50 3.35 9.27 -11.07
C THR A 50 3.13 7.76 -10.89
N ILE A 51 3.42 7.20 -9.72
CA ILE A 51 3.16 5.79 -9.45
C ILE A 51 2.52 5.60 -8.08
N THR A 52 1.46 4.79 -8.01
CA THR A 52 0.82 4.47 -6.73
C THR A 52 1.65 3.42 -5.96
N PRO A 53 1.52 3.33 -4.62
CA PRO A 53 2.15 2.27 -3.85
C PRO A 53 1.52 0.89 -4.09
N SER A 54 0.37 0.82 -4.77
CA SER A 54 -0.29 -0.45 -5.10
C SER A 54 0.41 -1.17 -6.24
N HIS A 55 0.62 -2.47 -6.07
CA HIS A 55 1.14 -3.37 -7.10
C HIS A 55 0.03 -3.96 -7.98
N PHE A 56 -1.24 -3.78 -7.60
CA PHE A 56 -2.40 -4.37 -8.28
C PHE A 56 -3.25 -3.36 -9.03
N LEU A 57 -2.94 -2.07 -8.91
CA LEU A 57 -3.62 -1.01 -9.62
C LEU A 57 -2.75 -0.52 -10.78
N ASN A 58 -3.40 -0.31 -11.93
CA ASN A 58 -2.80 0.37 -13.07
C ASN A 58 -2.57 1.86 -12.76
N GLN A 59 -1.75 2.50 -13.60
CA GLN A 59 -1.44 3.91 -13.47
C GLN A 59 -2.56 4.78 -14.06
N GLN A 60 -2.83 5.92 -13.40
CA GLN A 60 -3.66 6.99 -13.96
C GLN A 60 -2.85 7.74 -15.03
N LEU A 61 -3.39 7.87 -16.24
CA LEU A 61 -2.67 8.40 -17.41
C LEU A 61 -3.07 9.81 -17.83
N ASP A 62 -4.02 10.43 -17.13
CA ASP A 62 -4.56 11.77 -17.44
C ASP A 62 -3.51 12.90 -17.37
N THR A 63 -2.43 12.69 -16.63
CA THR A 63 -1.32 13.64 -16.48
C THR A 63 -0.08 13.26 -17.31
N VAL A 64 -0.10 12.14 -18.02
CA VAL A 64 1.05 11.60 -18.74
C VAL A 64 1.12 12.15 -20.16
N TRP A 65 2.30 12.58 -20.58
CA TRP A 65 2.53 13.15 -21.92
C TRP A 65 3.94 12.84 -22.45
N LEU A 66 4.15 13.08 -23.74
CA LEU A 66 5.43 12.90 -24.43
C LEU A 66 6.05 14.27 -24.78
N ALA A 67 7.29 14.48 -24.34
CA ALA A 67 8.11 15.57 -24.84
C ALA A 67 8.66 15.24 -26.25
N GLU A 68 8.88 16.28 -27.05
CA GLU A 68 9.48 16.18 -28.40
C GLU A 68 10.86 15.51 -28.37
#